data_AF-A0A2D3VLQ3-F1
#
_entry.id   AF-A0A2D3VLQ3-F1
#
_cell.length_a   1.000
_cell.length_b   1.000
_cell.length_c   1.000
_cell.angle_alpha   90.00
_cell.angle_beta   90.00
_cell.angle_gamma   90.00
#
_symmetry.space_group_name_H-M   'P 1'
#
loop_
_entity.id
_entity.type
_entity.pdbx_description
1 polymer ?
#
loop_
_entity_poly.entity_id
_entity_poly.type
_entity_poly.pdbx_seq_one_letter_code
_entity_poly.pdbx_strand_id
1 'polypeptide(L)' 'MLKKIRSWWIGEEYYIENVFPGIRYKRHWTAITTRAFVNFYLNHWKWVWSTIIAVSSLIIAYLKLT' A
#
# COMPACT_ATOMS: atom_id res chain seq x y z
N MET A 1 -19.19 3.04 -6.75
CA MET A 1 -17.94 3.14 -5.95
C MET A 1 -16.80 2.28 -6.49
N LEU A 2 -17.00 1.00 -6.78
CA LEU A 2 -15.94 0.09 -7.27
C LEU A 2 -15.21 0.59 -8.54
N LYS A 3 -15.93 1.21 -9.50
CA LYS A 3 -15.31 1.80 -10.70
C LYS A 3 -14.29 2.91 -10.36
N LYS A 4 -14.56 3.72 -9.33
CA LYS A 4 -13.69 4.82 -8.90
C LYS A 4 -12.43 4.30 -8.20
N ILE A 5 -12.56 3.25 -7.39
CA ILE A 5 -11.40 2.59 -6.76
C ILE A 5 -10.54 1.90 -7.82
N ARG A 6 -11.17 1.25 -8.81
CA ARG A 6 -10.48 0.60 -9.92
C ARG A 6 -9.75 1.62 -10.80
N SER A 7 -10.37 2.74 -11.17
CA SER A 7 -9.68 3.79 -11.96
C SER A 7 -8.54 4.43 -11.16
N TRP A 8 -8.74 4.64 -9.86
CA TRP A 8 -7.71 5.13 -8.95
C TRP A 8 -6.51 4.17 -8.83
N TRP A 9 -6.74 2.85 -8.80
CA TRP A 9 -5.69 1.83 -8.74
C TRP A 9 -4.96 1.59 -10.07
N ILE A 10 -5.67 1.69 -11.19
CA ILE A 10 -5.14 1.46 -12.53
C ILE A 10 -4.39 2.71 -13.04
N GLY A 11 -4.87 3.90 -12.71
CA GLY A 11 -4.42 5.18 -13.25
C GLY A 11 -5.34 5.69 -14.35
N GLU A 12 -5.33 6.99 -14.61
CA GLU A 12 -6.08 7.59 -15.72
C GLU A 12 -5.24 7.54 -17.00
N GLU A 13 -5.91 7.26 -18.12
CA GLU A 13 -5.32 7.27 -19.46
C GLU A 13 -5.23 8.72 -19.95
N TYR A 14 -4.02 9.16 -20.29
CA TYR A 14 -3.83 10.44 -20.97
C TYR A 14 -3.16 10.20 -22.31
N TYR A 15 -3.77 10.78 -23.34
CA TYR A 15 -3.26 10.72 -24.70
C TYR A 15 -2.18 11.79 -24.87
N ILE A 16 -1.02 11.38 -25.36
CA ILE A 16 0.01 12.30 -25.82
C ILE A 16 -0.20 12.44 -27.33
N GLU A 17 -0.61 13.62 -27.79
CA GLU A 17 -0.67 13.91 -29.22
C GLU A 17 0.73 13.68 -29.84
N ASN A 18 0.77 13.00 -30.99
CA ASN A 18 1.97 12.70 -31.80
C ASN A 18 2.95 11.60 -31.31
N VAL A 19 2.52 10.67 -30.44
CA VAL A 19 3.30 9.45 -30.15
C VAL A 19 2.41 8.22 -30.36
N PHE A 20 2.88 7.20 -31.07
CA PHE A 20 2.19 5.90 -31.21
C PHE A 20 3.09 4.77 -30.66
N PRO A 21 2.61 3.90 -29.74
CA PRO A 21 1.34 3.96 -29.03
C PRO A 21 1.41 4.97 -27.86
N GLY A 22 0.80 6.15 -28.02
CA GLY A 22 0.87 7.29 -27.09
C GLY A 22 -0.01 7.18 -25.85
N ILE A 23 -0.27 5.95 -25.40
CA ILE A 23 -1.03 5.68 -24.19
C ILE A 23 -0.04 5.64 -23.04
N ARG A 24 -0.02 6.67 -22.19
CA ARG A 24 0.66 6.60 -20.90
C ARG A 24 -0.35 6.49 -19.77
N TYR A 25 -0.03 5.65 -18.80
CA TYR A 25 -0.79 5.51 -17.57
C TYR A 25 -0.13 6.36 -16.49
N LYS A 26 -0.79 7.41 -16.00
CA LYS A 26 -0.31 8.16 -14.83
C LYS A 26 -1.11 7.68 -13.65
N ARG A 27 -0.51 6.80 -12.86
CA ARG A 27 -1.09 6.42 -11.57
C ARG A 27 -1.04 7.62 -10.63
N HIS A 28 -2.10 7.77 -9.84
CA HIS A 28 -2.04 8.69 -8.70
C HIS A 28 -0.91 8.27 -7.77
N TRP A 29 -0.17 9.25 -7.25
CA TRP A 29 0.91 9.04 -6.29
C TRP A 29 0.46 8.21 -5.08
N THR A 30 -0.79 8.38 -4.64
CA THR A 30 -1.40 7.60 -3.56
C THR A 30 -1.57 6.11 -3.90
N ALA A 31 -1.84 5.75 -5.16
CA ALA A 31 -1.89 4.35 -5.58
C ALA A 31 -0.49 3.71 -5.62
N ILE A 32 0.56 4.51 -5.90
CA ILE A 32 1.95 4.06 -5.85
C ILE A 32 2.38 3.78 -4.42
N THR A 33 2.08 4.70 -3.49
CA THR A 33 2.42 4.52 -2.07
C THR A 33 1.66 3.34 -1.46
N THR A 34 0.37 3.17 -1.75
CA THR A 34 -0.38 2.00 -1.26
C THR A 34 0.21 0.69 -1.78
N ARG A 35 0.63 0.62 -3.04
CA ARG A 35 1.33 -0.58 -3.56
C ARG A 35 2.67 -0.82 -2.86
N ALA A 36 3.43 0.23 -2.59
CA ALA A 36 4.68 0.11 -1.84
C ALA A 36 4.43 -0.42 -0.42
N PHE A 37 3.43 0.10 0.27
CA PHE A 37 3.01 -0.39 1.59
C PHE A 37 2.53 -1.84 1.55
N VAL A 38 1.70 -2.20 0.58
CA VAL A 38 1.20 -3.58 0.43
C VAL A 38 2.34 -4.53 0.10
N ASN A 39 3.26 -4.15 -0.81
CA ASN A 39 4.43 -4.97 -1.14
C ASN A 39 5.36 -5.12 0.06
N PHE A 40 5.62 -4.04 0.80
CA PHE A 40 6.40 -4.08 2.02
C PHE A 40 5.76 -5.00 3.05
N TYR A 41 4.45 -4.87 3.27
CA TYR A 41 3.70 -5.75 4.15
C TYR A 41 3.77 -7.21 3.68
N LEU A 42 3.53 -7.51 2.41
CA LEU A 42 3.59 -8.88 1.88
C LEU A 42 5.00 -9.50 1.95
N ASN A 43 6.05 -8.69 1.82
CA ASN A 43 7.43 -9.19 1.95
C ASN A 43 7.86 -9.37 3.41
N HIS A 44 7.36 -8.52 4.31
CA HIS A 44 7.78 -8.47 5.71
C HIS A 44 6.68 -8.83 6.71
N TRP A 45 5.59 -9.46 6.27
CA TRP A 45 4.41 -9.71 7.12
C TRP A 45 4.79 -10.47 8.39
N LYS A 46 5.67 -11.48 8.29
CA LYS A 46 6.16 -12.24 9.45
C LYS A 46 6.81 -11.35 10.50
N TRP A 47 7.61 -10.38 10.06
CA TRP A 47 8.29 -9.44 10.94
C TRP A 47 7.31 -8.44 11.56
N VAL A 48 6.33 -7.95 10.80
CA VAL A 48 5.27 -7.06 11.31
C VAL A 48 4.46 -7.76 12.40
N TRP A 49 4.04 -9.00 12.19
CA TRP A 49 3.30 -9.75 13.19
C TRP A 49 4.15 -10.11 14.41
N SER A 50 5.42 -10.48 14.21
CA SER A 50 6.33 -10.77 15.32
C SER A 50 6.56 -9.55 16.21
N THR A 51 6.74 -8.37 15.63
CA THR A 51 6.91 -7.12 16.39
C THR A 51 5.63 -6.72 17.12
N ILE A 52 4.46 -6.85 16.49
CA ILE A 52 3.16 -6.62 17.15
C ILE A 52 2.98 -7.53 18.37
N ILE A 53 3.30 -8.82 18.24
CA ILE A 53 3.18 -9.78 19.35
C ILE A 53 4.15 -9.42 20.48
N ALA A 54 5.40 -9.09 20.16
CA ALA A 54 6.40 -8.70 21.15
C ALA A 54 6.04 -7.42 21.89
N VAL A 55 5.54 -6.41 21.19
CA VAL A 55 5.07 -5.16 21.81
C VAL A 55 3.84 -5.42 22.67
N SER A 56 2.89 -6.22 22.19
CA SER A 56 1.68 -6.56 22.95
C SER A 56 1.99 -7.35 24.22
N SER A 57 2.89 -8.33 24.16
CA SER A 57 3.30 -9.09 25.33
C SER A 57 4.04 -8.22 26.35
N LEU A 58 4.86 -7.27 25.89
CA LEU A 58 5.53 -6.29 26.75
C LEU A 58 4.52 -5.37 27.46
N ILE A 59 3.51 -4.87 26.73
CA ILE A 59 2.44 -4.04 27.31
C ILE A 59 1.68 -4.82 28.38
N ILE A 60 1.31 -6.08 28.11
CA ILE A 60 0.62 -6.92 29.09
C ILE A 60 1.48 -7.17 30.32
N ALA A 61 2.78 -7.44 30.13
CA ALA A 61 3.70 -7.63 31.26
C ALA A 61 3.84 -6.36 32.10
N TYR A 62 3.94 -5.20 31.47
CA TYR A 62 3.99 -3.90 32.15
C TYR A 62 2.71 -3.63 32.97
N LEU A 63 1.54 -3.86 32.38
CA LEU A 63 0.25 -3.69 33.07
C LEU A 63 0.05 -4.67 34.23
N LYS A 64 0.69 -5.84 34.19
CA LYS A 64 0.62 -6.82 35.29
C LYS A 64 1.60 -6.50 36.42
N LEU A 65 2.70 -5.81 36.10
CA LEU A 65 3.74 -5.42 37.05
C LEU A 65 3.38 -4.14 37.82
N THR A 66 2.47 -3.33 37.27
CA THR A 66 1.95 -2.09 37.86
C THR A 66 0.64 -2.36 38.59
#